data_AF-A0A946UW91-F1
#
_entry.id   AF-A0A946UW91-F1
#
_cell.length_a   1.000
_cell.length_b   1.000
_cell.length_c   1.000
_cell.angle_alpha   90.00
_cell.angle_beta   90.00
_cell.angle_gamma   90.00
#
_symmetry.space_group_name_H-M   'P 1'
#
loop_
_entity.id
_entity.type
_entity.pdbx_description
1 polymer ?
#
loop_
_entity_poly.entity_id
_entity_poly.type
_entity_poly.pdbx_seq_one_letter_code
_entity_poly.pdbx_strand_id
1 'polypeptide(L)' 'TITERDVLDYCKKNLTGYKRPRAVEFRDELPKTNVGKILRRALRD' A
#
# COMPACT_ATOMS: atom_id res chain seq x y z
N THR A 1 -6.70 3.89 15.27
CA THR A 1 -5.49 3.54 14.49
C THR A 1 -5.75 2.24 13.76
N ILE A 2 -5.53 2.20 12.45
CA ILE A 2 -5.69 0.99 11.63
C ILE A 2 -4.33 0.29 11.56
N THR A 3 -4.31 -1.04 11.62
CA THR A 3 -3.09 -1.84 11.51
C THR A 3 -2.95 -2.46 10.12
N GLU A 4 -1.75 -2.95 9.79
CA GLU A 4 -1.51 -3.71 8.56
C GLU A 4 -2.44 -4.94 8.47
N ARG A 5 -2.66 -5.60 9.61
CA ARG A 5 -3.51 -6.79 9.70
C ARG A 5 -4.95 -6.48 9.29
N ASP A 6 -5.49 -5.35 9.75
CA ASP A 6 -6.86 -4.94 9.43
C ASP A 6 -7.06 -4.76 7.91
N VAL A 7 -6.07 -4.15 7.24
CA VAL A 7 -6.09 -3.96 5.77
C VAL A 7 -5.99 -5.30 5.05
N LEU A 8 -5.08 -6.18 5.48
CA LEU A 8 -4.92 -7.51 4.89
C LEU A 8 -6.17 -8.37 5.05
N ASP A 9 -6.81 -8.35 6.24
CA ASP A 9 -8.04 -9.10 6.50
C ASP A 9 -9.23 -8.54 5.71
N TYR A 10 -9.29 -7.23 5.49
CA TYR A 10 -10.26 -6.63 4.57
C TYR A 10 -10.04 -7.09 3.12
N CYS A 11 -8.80 -7.04 2.62
CA CYS A 11 -8.46 -7.55 1.30
C CYS A 11 -8.73 -9.06 1.17
N LYS A 12 -8.54 -9.84 2.24
CA LYS A 12 -8.85 -11.27 2.25
C LYS A 12 -10.33 -11.56 2.03
N LYS A 13 -11.21 -10.75 2.61
CA LYS A 13 -12.67 -10.89 2.46
C LYS A 13 -13.18 -10.44 1.10
N ASN A 14 -12.52 -9.44 0.48
CA ASN A 14 -13.04 -8.76 -0.71
C ASN A 14 -12.29 -9.09 -2.02
N LEU A 15 -11.08 -9.66 -1.97
CA LEU A 15 -10.25 -9.94 -3.14
C LEU A 15 -9.91 -11.43 -3.27
N THR A 16 -9.75 -11.87 -4.52
CA THR A 16 -9.16 -13.16 -4.86
C THR A 16 -7.70 -13.23 -4.38
N GLY A 17 -7.21 -14.43 -4.06
CA GLY A 17 -5.90 -14.63 -3.43
C GLY A 17 -4.73 -13.90 -4.11
N TYR A 18 -4.66 -13.94 -5.44
CA TYR A 18 -3.59 -13.32 -6.21
C TYR A 18 -3.65 -11.79 -6.32
N LYS A 19 -4.80 -11.17 -5.99
CA LYS A 19 -4.96 -9.70 -5.99
C LYS A 19 -4.68 -9.08 -4.63
N ARG A 20 -4.42 -9.89 -3.61
CA ARG A 20 -4.14 -9.40 -2.25
C ARG A 20 -2.70 -8.87 -2.19
N PRO A 21 -2.47 -7.71 -1.55
CA PRO A 21 -1.13 -7.22 -1.32
C PRO A 21 -0.34 -8.19 -0.44
N ARG A 22 0.98 -8.23 -0.61
CA ARG A 22 1.88 -9.07 0.20
C ARG A 22 2.26 -8.42 1.53
N ALA A 23 2.29 -7.09 1.56
CA ALA A 23 2.60 -6.27 2.73
C ALA A 23 1.85 -4.93 2.63
N VAL A 24 1.62 -4.27 3.77
CA VAL A 24 1.03 -2.92 3.85
C VAL A 24 1.88 -2.06 4.78
N GLU A 25 2.39 -0.95 4.26
CA GLU A 25 3.17 0.02 5.03
C GLU A 25 2.39 1.34 5.13
N PHE A 26 2.34 1.91 6.34
CA PHE A 26 1.80 3.24 6.56
C PHE A 26 2.94 4.25 6.55
N ARG A 27 2.83 5.25 5.68
CA ARG A 27 3.76 6.37 5.57
C ARG A 27 2.99 7.66 5.79
N ASP A 28 3.64 8.64 6.41
CA ASP A 28 3.06 9.98 6.57
C ASP A 28 2.88 10.68 5.22
N GLU A 29 3.77 10.40 4.26
CA GLU A 29 3.68 10.92 2.91
C GLU A 29 4.17 9.94 1.83
N LEU A 30 3.67 10.15 0.61
CA LEU A 30 4.11 9.44 -0.57
C LEU A 30 5.19 10.24 -1.30
N PRO A 31 6.27 9.60 -1.78
CA PRO A 31 7.29 10.28 -2.56
C PRO A 31 6.66 10.79 -3.85
N LYS A 32 6.93 12.06 -4.17
CA LYS A 32 6.41 12.73 -5.37
C LYS A 32 7.54 13.24 -6.25
N THR A 33 7.27 13.37 -7.54
CA THR A 33 8.12 14.13 -8.46
C THR A 33 7.98 15.63 -8.18
N ASN A 34 8.86 16.43 -8.79
CA ASN A 34 8.80 17.91 -8.68
C ASN A 34 7.47 18.50 -9.18
N VAL A 35 6.70 17.75 -9.98
CA VAL A 35 5.36 18.13 -10.48
C VAL A 35 4.23 17.40 -9.75
N GLY A 36 4.51 16.76 -8.60
CA GLY A 36 3.51 16.19 -7.71
C GLY A 36 3.04 14.76 -8.03
N LYS A 37 3.56 14.10 -9.06
CA LYS A 37 3.18 12.71 -9.39
C LYS A 37 3.82 11.72 -8.42
N ILE A 38 3.12 10.66 -8.02
CA ILE A 38 3.69 9.61 -7.15
C ILE A 38 4.90 8.95 -7.83
N LEU A 39 6.04 8.97 -7.15
CA LEU A 39 7.30 8.39 -7.61
C LEU A 39 7.39 6.91 -7.22
N ARG A 40 6.72 6.04 -7.98
CA ARG A 40 6.65 4.58 -7.72
C ARG A 40 8.01 3.90 -7.61
N ARG A 41 9.02 4.42 -8.32
CA ARG A 41 10.43 3.95 -8.23
C ARG A 41 10.94 3.94 -6.79
N ALA A 42 10.64 4.98 -6.02
CA ALA A 42 11.11 5.14 -4.64
C ALA A 42 10.29 4.30 -3.63
N LEU A 43 9.29 3.56 -4.13
CA LEU A 43 8.45 2.63 -3.36
C LEU A 43 8.75 1.16 -3.71
N ARG A 44 9.70 0.91 -4.62
CA ARG A 44 10.26 -0.42 -4.86
C ARG A 44 11.41 -0.59 -3.88
N ASP A 45 11.09 -1.06 -2.69
CA ASP A 45 11.94 -1.86 -1.78
C ASP A 45 11.12 -2.06 -0.50
#